data_AF-A0A415GN05-F1
#
_entry.id   AF-A0A415GN05-F1
#
_cell.length_a   1.000
_cell.length_b   1.000
_cell.length_c   1.000
_cell.angle_alpha   90.00
_cell.angle_beta   90.00
_cell.angle_gamma   90.00
#
_symmetry.space_group_name_H-M   'P 1'
#
loop_
_entity.id
_entity.type
_entity.pdbx_description
1 polymer ?
#
loop_
_entity_poly.entity_id
_entity_poly.type
_entity_poly.pdbx_seq_one_letter_code
_entity_poly.pdbx_strand_id
1 'polypeptide(L)'
;MALLLLPATLWADTAKKKIKSVEITIDAPTPGMDLENAEKLALKAVNTAYGDLFKSGVITMRDISWDGEFGENEEGYPTLKAGYPYIATIEIVIDPDGDYQTEWVKIDGSDMLSTENFKATVNGIPARVLRSAPYFPTMQVKFTIPGGKGGPLEKDDHLPTTTC
;
A
#
# COMPACT_ATOMS: atom_id res chain seq x y z
N MET A 1 43.38 17.78 40.33
CA MET A 1 42.53 16.64 39.94
C MET A 1 41.50 17.17 38.94
N ALA A 2 41.78 17.04 37.65
CA ALA A 2 40.89 17.53 36.60
C ALA A 2 39.96 16.38 36.21
N LEU A 3 38.68 16.50 36.53
CA LEU A 3 37.65 15.60 36.06
C LEU A 3 37.40 15.93 34.58
N LEU A 4 37.94 15.11 33.68
CA LEU A 4 37.59 15.15 32.27
C LEU A 4 36.11 14.77 32.15
N LEU A 5 35.23 15.77 32.04
CA LEU A 5 33.88 15.58 31.55
C LEU A 5 34.01 15.17 30.08
N LEU A 6 33.86 13.87 29.82
CA LEU A 6 33.52 13.39 28.48
C LEU A 6 32.29 14.21 28.04
N PRO A 7 32.28 14.80 26.82
CA PRO A 7 31.04 15.35 26.31
C PRO A 7 30.04 14.21 26.35
N ALA A 8 28.96 14.38 27.13
CA ALA A 8 27.77 13.59 26.92
C ALA A 8 27.50 13.73 25.42
N THR A 9 27.71 12.66 24.65
CA THR A 9 27.00 12.53 23.40
C THR A 9 25.55 12.66 23.82
N LEU A 10 25.01 13.88 23.66
CA LEU A 10 23.59 14.10 23.56
C LEU A 10 23.12 12.92 22.72
N TRP A 11 22.26 12.07 23.28
CA TRP A 11 21.32 11.34 22.44
C TRP A 11 20.57 12.44 21.72
N ALA A 12 21.12 12.84 20.56
CA ALA A 12 20.39 13.63 19.61
C ALA A 12 19.14 12.81 19.37
N ASP A 13 18.01 13.40 19.77
CA ASP A 13 16.67 13.04 19.38
C ASP A 13 16.70 12.01 18.24
N THR A 14 16.55 10.71 18.54
CA THR A 14 16.55 9.62 17.55
C THR A 14 15.24 9.63 16.78
N ALA A 15 14.86 10.81 16.30
CA ALA A 15 13.68 11.05 15.51
C ALA A 15 13.88 10.34 14.17
N LYS A 16 13.20 9.21 14.01
CA LYS A 16 13.12 8.48 12.74
C LYS A 16 12.77 9.44 11.60
N LYS A 17 13.42 9.26 10.44
CA LYS A 17 13.15 10.00 9.21
C LYS A 17 11.69 9.77 8.78
N LYS A 18 10.96 10.87 8.57
CA LYS A 18 9.52 10.83 8.31
C LYS A 18 9.22 10.71 6.81
N ILE A 19 8.68 9.57 6.41
CA ILE A 19 8.20 9.32 5.05
C ILE A 19 6.82 9.97 4.90
N LYS A 20 6.71 10.99 4.05
CA LYS A 20 5.46 11.70 3.76
C LYS A 20 4.72 11.15 2.54
N SER A 21 5.44 10.48 1.65
CA SER A 21 4.87 9.89 0.46
C SER A 21 5.67 8.71 -0.05
N VAL A 22 4.97 7.81 -0.73
CA VAL A 22 5.54 6.68 -1.46
C VAL A 22 5.04 6.66 -2.91
N GLU A 23 5.93 6.31 -3.81
CA GLU A 23 5.61 5.86 -5.16
C GLU A 23 6.00 4.39 -5.27
N ILE A 24 4.97 3.55 -5.33
CA ILE A 24 5.08 2.09 -5.36
C ILE A 24 5.06 1.66 -6.82
N THR A 25 6.02 0.82 -7.21
CA THR A 25 6.01 0.16 -8.51
C THR A 25 5.82 -1.33 -8.28
N ILE A 26 4.79 -1.92 -8.89
CA ILE A 26 4.55 -3.36 -8.89
C ILE A 26 4.55 -3.89 -10.33
N ASP A 27 4.65 -5.21 -10.49
CA ASP A 27 4.29 -5.86 -11.75
C ASP A 27 2.87 -5.45 -12.19
N ALA A 28 2.71 -5.17 -13.49
CA ALA A 28 1.42 -4.78 -14.03
C ALA A 28 0.49 -6.00 -14.11
N PRO A 29 -0.75 -5.92 -13.60
CA PRO A 29 -1.71 -7.01 -13.73
C PRO A 29 -2.12 -7.17 -15.20
N THR A 30 -2.29 -8.41 -15.66
CA THR A 30 -2.61 -8.73 -17.06
C THR A 30 -3.96 -9.43 -17.21
N PRO A 31 -4.62 -9.32 -18.37
CA PRO A 31 -5.78 -10.14 -18.69
C PRO A 31 -5.52 -11.63 -18.50
N GLY A 32 -6.48 -12.35 -17.93
CA GLY A 32 -6.42 -13.79 -17.70
C GLY A 32 -5.45 -14.22 -16.61
N MET A 33 -4.82 -13.28 -15.89
CA MET A 33 -4.00 -13.61 -14.72
C MET A 33 -4.90 -14.19 -13.62
N ASP A 34 -4.54 -15.38 -13.13
CA ASP A 34 -5.25 -16.00 -12.01
C ASP A 34 -5.10 -15.16 -10.75
N LEU A 35 -6.14 -15.15 -9.90
CA LEU A 35 -6.17 -14.36 -8.67
C LEU A 35 -4.99 -14.69 -7.75
N GLU A 36 -4.62 -15.97 -7.62
CA GLU A 36 -3.46 -16.38 -6.82
C GLU A 36 -2.13 -15.74 -7.31
N ASN A 37 -1.98 -15.58 -8.62
CA ASN A 37 -0.81 -14.91 -9.20
C ASN A 37 -0.89 -13.39 -9.02
N ALA A 38 -2.10 -12.81 -9.09
CA ALA A 38 -2.34 -11.40 -8.84
C ALA A 38 -2.05 -11.00 -7.38
N GLU A 39 -2.37 -11.88 -6.42
CA GLU A 39 -2.08 -11.72 -4.99
C GLU A 39 -0.57 -11.88 -4.66
N LYS A 40 0.23 -12.33 -5.63
CA LYS A 40 1.69 -12.50 -5.51
C LYS A 40 2.48 -11.53 -6.39
N LEU A 41 1.84 -10.50 -6.94
CA LEU A 41 2.52 -9.50 -7.76
C LEU A 41 3.68 -8.86 -7.01
N ALA A 42 4.86 -8.89 -7.64
CA ALA A 42 6.07 -8.48 -6.97
C ALA A 42 6.17 -6.95 -6.89
N LEU A 43 6.65 -6.49 -5.73
CA LEU A 43 7.14 -5.14 -5.55
C LEU A 43 8.45 -4.96 -6.33
N LYS A 44 8.57 -3.88 -7.10
CA LYS A 44 9.78 -3.54 -7.87
C LYS A 44 10.56 -2.37 -7.27
N ALA A 45 9.84 -1.41 -6.70
CA ALA A 45 10.43 -0.22 -6.08
C ALA A 45 9.42 0.43 -5.13
N VAL A 46 9.95 1.11 -4.11
CA VAL A 46 9.19 2.05 -3.28
C VAL A 46 10.00 3.33 -3.16
N ASN A 47 9.77 4.25 -4.10
CA ASN A 47 10.46 5.53 -4.12
C ASN A 47 9.89 6.49 -3.08
N THR A 48 10.79 7.15 -2.37
CA THR A 48 10.49 8.18 -1.38
C THR A 48 11.43 9.37 -1.57
N ALA A 49 11.26 10.42 -0.75
CA ALA A 49 12.24 11.51 -0.67
C ALA A 49 13.65 11.04 -0.24
N TYR A 50 13.78 9.81 0.26
CA TYR A 50 15.04 9.20 0.71
C TYR A 50 15.57 8.15 -0.27
N GLY A 51 15.00 8.05 -1.47
CA GLY A 51 15.33 7.04 -2.48
C GLY A 51 14.40 5.82 -2.43
N ASP A 52 14.81 4.77 -3.14
CA ASP A 52 14.08 3.50 -3.21
C ASP A 52 14.34 2.66 -1.96
N LEU A 53 13.36 2.66 -1.04
CA LEU A 53 13.47 1.96 0.24
C LEU A 53 13.13 0.46 0.14
N PHE A 54 12.59 0.00 -0.98
CA PHE A 54 12.46 -1.44 -1.24
C PHE A 54 13.82 -2.04 -1.56
N LYS A 55 14.62 -1.37 -2.40
CA LYS A 55 15.98 -1.82 -2.75
C LYS A 55 16.91 -1.95 -1.55
N SER A 56 16.71 -1.14 -0.51
CA SER A 56 17.47 -1.23 0.75
C SER A 56 16.91 -2.23 1.75
N GLY A 57 15.79 -2.89 1.44
CA GLY A 57 15.11 -3.83 2.35
C GLY A 57 14.36 -3.18 3.50
N VAL A 58 14.21 -1.85 3.50
CA VAL A 58 13.52 -1.10 4.57
C VAL A 58 12.01 -1.22 4.43
N ILE A 59 11.52 -1.28 3.18
CA ILE A 59 10.12 -1.47 2.88
C ILE A 59 9.92 -2.79 2.15
N THR A 60 8.95 -3.58 2.59
CA THR A 60 8.53 -4.82 1.93
C THR A 60 7.03 -4.81 1.67
N MET A 61 6.60 -5.63 0.72
CA MET A 61 5.18 -5.94 0.53
C MET A 61 4.74 -6.91 1.62
N ARG A 62 3.66 -6.61 2.33
CA ARG A 62 3.02 -7.56 3.24
C ARG A 62 1.92 -8.35 2.53
N ASP A 63 1.06 -7.64 1.84
CA ASP A 63 -0.14 -8.21 1.24
C ASP A 63 -0.63 -7.38 0.05
N ILE A 64 -1.26 -8.05 -0.90
CA ILE A 64 -2.03 -7.44 -1.98
C ILE A 64 -3.27 -8.29 -2.24
N SER A 65 -4.45 -7.68 -2.12
CA SER A 65 -5.73 -8.32 -2.44
C SER A 65 -6.46 -7.54 -3.54
N TRP A 66 -7.36 -8.23 -4.24
CA TRP A 66 -8.07 -7.71 -5.39
C TRP A 66 -9.57 -7.88 -5.20
N ASP A 67 -10.32 -6.77 -5.34
CA ASP A 67 -11.78 -6.77 -5.36
C ASP A 67 -12.26 -6.32 -6.74
N GLY A 68 -13.17 -7.09 -7.34
CA GLY A 68 -13.78 -6.78 -8.63
C GLY A 68 -14.53 -7.96 -9.22
N GLU A 69 -14.87 -7.84 -10.50
CA GLU A 69 -15.60 -8.87 -11.22
C GLU A 69 -14.62 -9.85 -11.86
N PHE A 70 -14.55 -11.09 -11.36
CA PHE A 70 -13.63 -12.10 -11.88
C PHE A 70 -14.24 -12.92 -13.02
N GLY A 71 -13.38 -13.35 -13.94
CA GLY A 71 -13.70 -14.46 -14.84
C GLY A 71 -13.25 -15.78 -14.21
N GLU A 72 -13.31 -16.86 -14.97
CA GLU A 72 -12.81 -18.17 -14.56
C GLU A 72 -11.93 -18.76 -15.67
N ASN A 73 -10.84 -19.42 -15.31
CA ASN A 73 -10.06 -20.23 -16.26
C ASN A 73 -10.71 -21.62 -16.46
N GLU A 74 -10.10 -22.48 -17.29
CA GLU A 74 -10.64 -23.83 -17.59
C GLU A 74 -10.74 -24.73 -16.36
N GLU A 75 -9.97 -24.45 -15.30
CA GLU A 75 -9.96 -25.18 -14.04
C GLU A 75 -10.92 -24.58 -13.00
N GLY A 76 -11.63 -23.50 -13.36
CA GLY A 76 -12.57 -22.80 -12.48
C GLY A 76 -11.94 -21.83 -11.49
N TYR A 77 -10.66 -21.47 -11.67
CA TYR A 77 -10.01 -20.47 -10.81
C TYR A 77 -10.33 -19.03 -11.24
N PRO A 78 -10.55 -18.11 -10.28
CA PRO A 78 -10.83 -16.71 -10.59
C PRO A 78 -9.70 -16.03 -11.38
N THR A 79 -10.05 -15.25 -12.41
CA THR A 79 -9.08 -14.53 -13.27
C THR A 79 -9.44 -13.06 -13.47
N LEU A 80 -8.43 -12.23 -13.72
CA LEU A 80 -8.61 -10.82 -14.06
C LEU A 80 -9.11 -10.64 -15.51
N LYS A 81 -10.24 -9.94 -15.66
CA LYS A 81 -10.89 -9.68 -16.95
C LYS A 81 -10.32 -8.43 -17.63
N ALA A 82 -10.02 -8.55 -18.92
CA ALA A 82 -9.59 -7.42 -19.74
C ALA A 82 -10.64 -6.29 -19.74
N GLY A 83 -10.22 -5.08 -19.38
CA GLY A 83 -11.04 -3.86 -19.47
C GLY A 83 -11.90 -3.60 -18.25
N TYR A 84 -11.89 -4.50 -17.26
CA TYR A 84 -12.65 -4.35 -16.02
C TYR A 84 -11.81 -3.61 -14.98
N PRO A 85 -12.45 -2.78 -14.14
CA PRO A 85 -11.79 -2.17 -13.01
C PRO A 85 -11.71 -3.12 -11.82
N TYR A 86 -10.60 -3.07 -11.10
CA TYR A 86 -10.41 -3.73 -9.81
C TYR A 86 -9.89 -2.74 -8.78
N ILE A 87 -10.24 -2.95 -7.52
CA ILE A 87 -9.62 -2.28 -6.39
C ILE A 87 -8.54 -3.22 -5.87
N ALA A 88 -7.28 -2.81 -5.97
CA ALA A 88 -6.19 -3.48 -5.27
C ALA A 88 -6.02 -2.84 -3.90
N THR A 89 -6.10 -3.63 -2.84
CA THR A 89 -5.71 -3.21 -1.48
C THR A 89 -4.30 -3.71 -1.22
N ILE A 90 -3.38 -2.78 -0.97
CA ILE A 90 -1.96 -3.04 -0.79
C ILE A 90 -1.57 -2.67 0.64
N GLU A 91 -0.87 -3.57 1.33
CA GLU A 91 -0.24 -3.29 2.62
C GLU A 91 1.28 -3.46 2.49
N ILE A 92 2.03 -2.43 2.87
CA ILE A 92 3.50 -2.48 2.97
C ILE A 92 3.94 -2.49 4.42
N VAL A 93 5.10 -3.09 4.70
CA VAL A 93 5.76 -3.00 6.01
C VAL A 93 6.94 -2.05 5.89
N ILE A 94 7.06 -1.13 6.84
CA ILE A 94 8.28 -0.36 7.07
C ILE A 94 8.97 -0.96 8.28
N ASP A 95 10.25 -1.30 8.17
CA ASP A 95 11.04 -1.86 9.27
C ASP A 95 10.93 -0.98 10.54
N PRO A 96 10.30 -1.48 11.62
CA PRO A 96 10.10 -0.71 12.84
C PRO A 96 11.40 -0.48 13.61
N ASP A 97 12.44 -1.28 13.38
CA ASP A 97 13.75 -1.13 14.02
C ASP A 97 14.68 -0.21 13.19
N GLY A 98 14.31 0.07 11.94
CA GLY A 98 15.07 0.92 11.02
C GLY A 98 14.98 2.43 11.30
N ASP A 99 15.63 3.22 10.45
CA ASP A 99 15.73 4.68 10.59
C ASP A 99 14.48 5.45 10.16
N TYR A 100 13.47 4.76 9.62
CA TYR A 100 12.33 5.38 8.94
C TYR A 100 11.02 5.10 9.67
N GLN A 101 10.10 6.05 9.57
CA GLN A 101 8.70 5.92 9.96
C GLN A 101 7.87 6.79 9.03
N THR A 102 6.61 6.47 8.80
CA THR A 102 5.72 7.45 8.16
C THR A 102 5.52 8.69 9.03
N GLU A 103 5.24 9.82 8.38
CA GLU A 103 4.60 10.94 9.08
C GLU A 103 3.19 10.50 9.49
N TRP A 104 2.84 10.69 10.76
CA TRP A 104 1.57 10.24 11.35
C TRP A 104 0.92 11.39 12.12
N VAL A 105 -0.39 11.24 12.39
CA VAL A 105 -1.17 12.17 13.22
C VAL A 105 -1.76 11.41 14.41
N LYS A 106 -2.00 12.10 15.53
CA LYS A 106 -2.79 11.52 16.63
C LYS A 106 -4.26 11.59 16.29
N ILE A 107 -4.93 10.45 16.23
CA ILE A 107 -6.38 10.37 16.13
C ILE A 107 -6.89 9.46 17.23
N ASP A 108 -7.80 9.96 18.06
CA ASP A 108 -8.36 9.25 19.21
C ASP A 108 -7.28 8.67 20.14
N GLY A 109 -6.19 9.43 20.33
CA GLY A 109 -5.05 9.05 21.18
C GLY A 109 -4.05 8.08 20.53
N SER A 110 -4.34 7.57 19.34
CA SER A 110 -3.51 6.61 18.61
C SER A 110 -2.75 7.27 17.46
N ASP A 111 -1.52 6.83 17.21
CA ASP A 111 -0.72 7.31 16.08
C ASP A 111 -1.19 6.60 14.80
N MET A 112 -1.70 7.37 13.85
CA MET A 112 -2.37 6.84 12.65
C MET A 112 -1.90 7.52 11.38
N LEU A 113 -1.92 6.76 10.30
CA LEU A 113 -1.88 7.29 8.95
C LEU A 113 -3.25 7.78 8.51
N SER A 114 -3.25 8.83 7.72
CA SER A 114 -4.44 9.32 7.01
C SER A 114 -4.00 9.99 5.70
N THR A 115 -4.97 10.29 4.85
CA THR A 115 -4.75 11.01 3.60
C THR A 115 -4.22 12.44 3.79
N GLU A 116 -4.29 13.00 5.00
CA GLU A 116 -3.82 14.36 5.28
C GLU A 116 -2.30 14.44 5.42
N ASN A 117 -1.68 13.38 5.95
CA ASN A 117 -0.27 13.34 6.34
C ASN A 117 0.59 12.36 5.53
N PHE A 118 -0.04 11.49 4.74
CA PHE A 118 0.66 10.53 3.90
C PHE A 118 0.00 10.40 2.53
N LYS A 119 0.80 10.32 1.47
CA LYS A 119 0.34 10.14 0.08
C LYS A 119 0.96 8.89 -0.54
N ALA A 120 0.17 8.16 -1.31
CA ALA A 120 0.66 7.00 -2.04
C ALA A 120 0.25 7.07 -3.51
N THR A 121 1.14 6.62 -4.38
CA THR A 121 0.84 6.30 -5.77
C THR A 121 1.32 4.88 -6.06
N VAL A 122 0.62 4.17 -6.94
CA VAL A 122 1.00 2.81 -7.37
C VAL A 122 1.02 2.81 -8.89
N ASN A 123 2.17 2.51 -9.51
CA ASN A 123 2.38 2.60 -10.95
C ASN A 123 1.92 3.96 -11.55
N GLY A 124 2.17 5.06 -10.82
CA GLY A 124 1.74 6.41 -11.20
C GLY A 124 0.26 6.73 -10.95
N ILE A 125 -0.55 5.77 -10.49
CA ILE A 125 -1.98 5.98 -10.17
C ILE A 125 -2.09 6.44 -8.71
N PRO A 126 -2.81 7.54 -8.42
CA PRO A 126 -3.09 7.95 -7.05
C PRO A 126 -3.81 6.85 -6.27
N ALA A 127 -3.27 6.50 -5.09
CA ALA A 127 -3.89 5.54 -4.18
C ALA A 127 -4.55 6.27 -3.01
N ARG A 128 -5.70 5.76 -2.59
CA ARG A 128 -6.38 6.18 -1.37
C ARG A 128 -5.71 5.51 -0.18
N VAL A 129 -5.04 6.29 0.65
CA VAL A 129 -4.47 5.82 1.92
C VAL A 129 -5.63 5.51 2.88
N LEU A 130 -5.64 4.31 3.44
CA LEU A 130 -6.57 3.91 4.50
C LEU A 130 -6.00 4.31 5.86
N ARG A 131 -6.87 4.44 6.86
CA ARG A 131 -6.40 4.65 8.23
C ARG A 131 -5.68 3.39 8.69
N SER A 132 -4.40 3.49 8.98
CA SER A 132 -3.57 2.35 9.40
C SER A 132 -2.44 2.77 10.33
N ALA A 133 -1.73 1.77 10.88
CA ALA A 133 -0.60 2.03 11.76
C ALA A 133 0.61 2.60 10.97
N PRO A 134 1.47 3.44 11.59
CA PRO A 134 2.56 4.11 10.89
C PRO A 134 3.56 3.20 10.16
N TYR A 135 3.75 1.97 10.64
CA TYR A 135 4.66 0.98 10.03
C TYR A 135 3.97 0.00 9.08
N PHE A 136 2.63 0.08 9.00
CA PHE A 136 1.82 -0.75 8.11
C PHE A 136 0.89 0.14 7.27
N PRO A 137 1.44 0.98 6.37
CA PRO A 137 0.61 1.73 5.45
C PRO A 137 -0.26 0.77 4.62
N THR A 138 -1.57 1.01 4.63
CA THR A 138 -2.54 0.30 3.79
C THR A 138 -3.16 1.29 2.82
N MET A 139 -3.26 0.92 1.55
CA MET A 139 -3.79 1.80 0.50
C MET A 139 -4.61 1.04 -0.53
N GLN A 140 -5.58 1.73 -1.12
CA GLN A 140 -6.42 1.22 -2.19
C GLN A 140 -6.14 1.96 -3.49
N VAL A 141 -5.92 1.21 -4.56
CA VAL A 141 -5.73 1.77 -5.90
C VAL A 141 -6.68 1.10 -6.88
N LYS A 142 -7.29 1.89 -7.75
CA LYS A 142 -8.15 1.37 -8.81
C LYS A 142 -7.32 1.11 -10.05
N PHE A 143 -7.19 -0.16 -10.45
CA PHE A 143 -6.60 -0.55 -11.72
C PHE A 143 -7.69 -0.85 -12.74
N THR A 144 -7.45 -0.48 -14.01
CA THR A 144 -8.21 -1.04 -15.13
C THR A 144 -7.28 -1.98 -15.88
N ILE A 145 -7.66 -3.26 -15.95
CA ILE A 145 -6.84 -4.27 -16.62
C ILE A 145 -6.80 -3.93 -18.11
N PRO A 146 -5.62 -3.87 -18.74
CA PRO A 146 -5.50 -3.43 -20.12
C PRO A 146 -6.21 -4.36 -21.11
N GLY A 147 -6.67 -3.81 -22.23
CA GLY A 147 -7.38 -4.55 -23.28
C GLY A 147 -8.90 -4.65 -23.05
N GLY A 148 -9.69 -4.85 -24.10
CA GLY A 148 -11.15 -5.00 -24.01
C GLY A 148 -11.93 -3.68 -23.84
N LYS A 149 -13.27 -3.80 -23.85
CA LYS A 149 -14.23 -2.74 -23.48
C LYS A 149 -14.95 -3.30 -22.27
N GLY A 150 -14.59 -2.88 -21.05
CA GLY A 150 -15.18 -3.40 -19.82
C GLY A 150 -16.71 -3.49 -19.90
N GLY A 151 -17.29 -4.51 -19.26
CA GLY A 151 -18.74 -4.70 -19.20
C GLY A 151 -19.41 -3.73 -18.23
N PRO A 152 -20.75 -3.64 -18.24
CA PRO A 152 -21.49 -3.05 -17.13
C PRO A 152 -21.10 -3.78 -15.84
N LEU A 153 -20.71 -3.05 -14.79
CA LEU A 153 -20.52 -3.64 -13.47
C LEU A 153 -21.83 -4.27 -13.03
N GLU A 154 -21.82 -5.55 -12.67
CA GLU A 154 -22.97 -6.14 -11.97
C GLU A 154 -23.16 -5.38 -10.64
N LYS A 155 -24.39 -4.92 -10.41
CA LYS A 155 -24.75 -4.29 -9.13
C LYS A 155 -24.92 -5.39 -8.09
N ASP A 156 -24.14 -5.34 -7.03
CA ASP A 156 -24.45 -6.08 -5.80
C ASP A 156 -25.75 -5.51 -5.20
N ASP A 157 -26.85 -6.24 -5.33
CA ASP A 157 -28.15 -5.91 -4.71
C ASP A 157 -28.19 -6.27 -3.21
N HIS A 158 -27.04 -6.53 -2.57
CA HIS A 158 -26.92 -6.79 -1.14
C HIS A 158 -26.86 -5.50 -0.32
N LEU A 159 -27.87 -4.64 -0.44
CA LEU A 159 -28.18 -3.66 0.60
C LEU A 159 -29.11 -4.34 1.61
N PRO A 160 -28.85 -4.30 2.93
CA PRO A 160 -29.84 -4.72 3.91
C PRO A 160 -31.05 -3.78 3.76
N THR A 161 -32.20 -4.37 3.42
CA THR A 161 -33.49 -3.69 3.49
C THR A 161 -33.67 -3.17 4.91
N THR A 162 -33.42 -1.88 5.09
CA THR A 162 -33.82 -1.17 6.30
C THR A 162 -35.32 -0.95 6.16
N THR A 163 -36.09 -1.85 6.75
CA THR A 163 -37.52 -1.62 6.99
C THR A 163 -37.64 -0.48 8.00
N CYS A 164 -38.53 0.46 7.67
CA CYS A 164 -38.86 1.70 8.36
C CYS A 164 -39.06 1.58 9.88
#